data_AF-K0SS45-F1
#
_entry.id   AF-K0SS45-F1
#
_cell.length_a   1.000
_cell.length_b   1.000
_cell.length_c   1.000
_cell.angle_alpha   90.00
_cell.angle_beta   90.00
_cell.angle_gamma   90.00
#
_symmetry.space_group_name_H-M   'P 1'
#
loop_
_entity.id
_entity.type
_entity.pdbx_description
1 polymer ?
#
loop_
_entity_poly.entity_id
_entity_poly.type
_entity_poly.pdbx_seq_one_letter_code
_entity_poly.pdbx_strand_id
1 'polypeptide(L)'
;MRRPSNRFIGHGAIRCRCLLFLLVSLACALASTSNHQEARVGPVSHVGIANEPLKREGDEGEENDGEIAIDSILSRIASWKDKRKKAKAKHEEDPEKHLPFVTLAYAQTIDGKIAATTINDETTTSNLRLSCEESSRLTHRLRQMHDGILIGSSTFLIDEPRLSARIGPSSERMEVDQPRPIVLDTNLKSLQKLLFGKVIDALPSKFPDLVLNKIRAKTPVICCSTTAAQRFLDVLEIFQEELVLRRKAKYEYKITVYKKIDDEDDGANDAYLPVKITIKVTSKNSKQEEEQELTLTLLPCRVNEEVVDLPHALNQLYLHFAIDSLLVEGGAGILSSFLKYSNCVCATMAPKIGGRKGLSAFGSFDAPGERDGVNSADKNDTTDAAKRLQNMKDCSFTVLGSDCIFLGRPTR
;
A
#
# COMPACT_ATOMS: atom_id res chain seq x y z
N MET A 1 -51.50 -32.75 -12.93
CA MET A 1 -50.19 -33.07 -12.32
C MET A 1 -49.16 -33.34 -13.40
N ARG A 2 -48.29 -32.38 -13.72
CA ARG A 2 -47.02 -32.61 -14.44
C ARG A 2 -45.98 -31.65 -13.85
N ARG A 3 -44.89 -32.20 -13.31
CA ARG A 3 -43.77 -31.47 -12.70
C ARG A 3 -42.95 -30.77 -13.80
N PRO A 4 -42.42 -29.56 -13.58
CA PRO A 4 -41.47 -28.95 -14.51
C PRO A 4 -40.03 -29.42 -14.23
N SER A 5 -39.27 -29.57 -15.31
CA SER A 5 -37.86 -29.94 -15.35
C SER A 5 -36.95 -28.83 -14.85
N ASN A 6 -36.13 -29.10 -13.84
CA ASN A 6 -34.99 -28.26 -13.46
C ASN A 6 -33.86 -28.39 -14.50
N ARG A 7 -33.58 -27.31 -15.25
CA ARG A 7 -32.30 -27.16 -15.95
C ARG A 7 -31.32 -26.44 -15.04
N PHE A 8 -30.34 -27.19 -14.55
CA PHE A 8 -29.14 -26.66 -13.90
C PHE A 8 -28.36 -25.77 -14.88
N ILE A 9 -28.11 -24.52 -14.48
CA ILE A 9 -27.21 -23.61 -15.19
C ILE A 9 -25.78 -24.02 -14.83
N GLY A 10 -25.04 -24.48 -15.84
CA GLY A 10 -23.70 -25.06 -15.69
C GLY A 10 -22.62 -24.05 -15.31
N HIS A 11 -21.61 -24.57 -14.60
CA HIS A 11 -20.39 -23.91 -14.08
C HIS A 11 -19.49 -23.22 -15.15
N GLY A 12 -19.88 -23.21 -16.43
CA GLY A 12 -19.17 -22.50 -17.50
C GLY A 12 -19.42 -20.99 -17.53
N ALA A 13 -20.52 -20.50 -16.94
CA ALA A 13 -20.90 -19.09 -16.97
C ALA A 13 -20.08 -18.18 -16.03
N ILE A 14 -19.42 -18.75 -15.02
CA ILE A 14 -18.57 -18.01 -14.07
C ILE A 14 -17.21 -17.68 -14.70
N ARG A 15 -16.68 -18.59 -15.54
CA ARG A 15 -15.34 -18.51 -16.16
C ARG A 15 -15.18 -17.35 -17.15
N CYS A 16 -16.23 -16.96 -17.87
CA CYS A 16 -16.20 -15.85 -18.83
C CYS A 16 -16.51 -14.49 -18.15
N ARG A 17 -17.16 -14.50 -16.98
CA ARG A 17 -17.58 -13.30 -16.27
C ARG A 17 -16.44 -12.64 -15.50
N CYS A 18 -15.55 -13.38 -14.83
CA CYS A 18 -14.46 -12.78 -14.04
C CYS A 18 -13.46 -11.96 -14.88
N LEU A 19 -13.10 -12.43 -16.08
CA LEU A 19 -12.26 -11.68 -17.02
C LEU A 19 -13.00 -10.45 -17.56
N LEU A 20 -14.31 -10.59 -17.84
CA LEU A 20 -15.17 -9.48 -18.22
C LEU A 20 -15.31 -8.46 -17.09
N PHE A 21 -15.31 -8.86 -15.81
CA PHE A 21 -15.40 -7.96 -14.65
C PHE A 21 -14.09 -7.23 -14.35
N LEU A 22 -12.94 -7.87 -14.57
CA LEU A 22 -11.65 -7.16 -14.53
C LEU A 22 -11.57 -6.16 -15.69
N LEU A 23 -12.01 -6.54 -16.90
CA LEU A 23 -12.13 -5.66 -18.07
C LEU A 23 -13.19 -4.57 -17.89
N VAL A 24 -14.28 -4.80 -17.15
CA VAL A 24 -15.30 -3.80 -16.82
C VAL A 24 -14.81 -2.86 -15.72
N SER A 25 -14.05 -3.34 -14.73
CA SER A 25 -13.31 -2.46 -13.81
C SER A 25 -12.27 -1.62 -14.57
N LEU A 26 -11.60 -2.21 -15.56
CA LEU A 26 -10.68 -1.53 -16.48
C LEU A 26 -11.38 -0.51 -17.37
N ALA A 27 -12.54 -0.87 -17.92
CA ALA A 27 -13.35 -0.01 -18.77
C ALA A 27 -13.99 1.12 -17.96
N CYS A 28 -14.38 0.89 -16.71
CA CYS A 28 -14.84 1.94 -15.80
C CYS A 28 -13.72 2.90 -15.39
N ALA A 29 -12.47 2.42 -15.24
CA ALA A 29 -11.31 3.29 -15.04
C ALA A 29 -10.96 4.13 -16.28
N LEU A 30 -11.34 3.67 -17.48
CA LEU A 30 -11.14 4.37 -18.76
C LEU A 30 -12.31 5.28 -19.16
N ALA A 31 -13.53 4.98 -18.70
CA ALA A 31 -14.75 5.71 -19.06
C ALA A 31 -14.90 7.08 -18.37
N SER A 32 -14.03 7.41 -17.41
CA SER A 32 -13.94 8.75 -16.81
C SER A 32 -13.18 9.75 -17.68
N THR A 33 -12.61 9.33 -18.81
CA THR A 33 -11.95 10.22 -19.78
C THR A 33 -12.45 9.97 -21.20
N SER A 34 -13.34 10.85 -21.68
CA SER A 34 -13.72 11.12 -23.08
C SER A 34 -14.78 10.26 -23.78
N ASN A 35 -15.58 11.00 -24.56
CA ASN A 35 -16.72 10.61 -25.39
C ASN A 35 -16.42 9.47 -26.38
N HIS A 36 -17.43 8.63 -26.56
CA HIS A 36 -17.72 7.77 -27.72
C HIS A 36 -16.59 7.57 -28.74
N GLN A 37 -15.89 6.43 -28.66
CA GLN A 37 -15.51 5.63 -29.82
C GLN A 37 -15.29 4.17 -29.41
N GLU A 38 -15.94 3.25 -30.11
CA GLU A 38 -15.89 1.81 -29.88
C GLU A 38 -14.46 1.27 -30.04
N ALA A 39 -13.86 0.76 -28.96
CA ALA A 39 -12.59 0.05 -29.03
C ALA A 39 -12.82 -1.43 -29.42
N ARG A 40 -12.27 -1.85 -30.57
CA ARG A 40 -12.23 -3.25 -31.02
C ARG A 40 -11.30 -4.07 -30.11
N VAL A 41 -11.82 -5.16 -29.56
CA VAL A 41 -11.07 -6.15 -28.77
C VAL A 41 -10.28 -7.08 -29.70
N GLY A 42 -8.96 -7.13 -29.56
CA GLY A 42 -8.09 -8.11 -30.24
C GLY A 42 -8.09 -9.48 -29.55
N PRO A 43 -7.71 -10.57 -30.25
CA PRO A 43 -7.77 -11.92 -29.70
C PRO A 43 -6.65 -12.15 -28.66
N VAL A 44 -7.03 -12.64 -27.48
CA VAL A 44 -6.12 -13.00 -26.38
C VAL A 44 -5.65 -14.45 -26.56
N SER A 45 -4.33 -14.68 -26.52
CA SER A 45 -3.72 -16.00 -26.57
C SER A 45 -3.69 -16.69 -25.20
N HIS A 46 -4.28 -17.90 -25.16
CA HIS A 46 -4.22 -18.97 -24.15
C HIS A 46 -4.10 -18.58 -22.65
N VAL A 47 -5.24 -18.60 -21.97
CA VAL A 47 -5.35 -18.62 -20.50
C VAL A 47 -5.28 -20.07 -20.01
N GLY A 48 -4.21 -20.45 -19.32
CA GLY A 48 -4.07 -21.77 -18.70
C GLY A 48 -4.88 -21.86 -17.40
N ILE A 49 -5.88 -22.74 -17.36
CA ILE A 49 -6.65 -23.06 -16.15
C ILE A 49 -6.08 -24.38 -15.59
N ALA A 50 -5.53 -24.36 -14.37
CA ALA A 50 -5.24 -25.58 -13.63
C ALA A 50 -6.49 -25.97 -12.83
N ASN A 51 -7.17 -27.04 -13.21
CA ASN A 51 -8.24 -27.67 -12.42
C ASN A 51 -8.02 -29.20 -12.43
N GLU A 52 -7.73 -29.80 -11.28
CA GLU A 52 -8.13 -31.20 -11.01
C GLU A 52 -9.30 -31.18 -10.01
N PRO A 53 -10.35 -32.01 -10.18
CA PRO A 53 -11.51 -32.01 -9.30
C PRO A 53 -11.37 -33.10 -8.23
N LEU A 54 -11.52 -32.75 -6.95
CA LEU A 54 -11.74 -33.73 -5.87
C LEU A 54 -13.18 -33.60 -5.34
N LYS A 55 -13.88 -34.74 -5.33
CA LYS A 55 -15.22 -34.92 -4.76
C LYS A 55 -15.13 -35.09 -3.24
N ARG A 56 -16.18 -34.60 -2.57
CA ARG A 56 -16.44 -34.52 -1.13
C ARG A 56 -16.49 -35.89 -0.42
N GLU A 57 -15.96 -35.95 0.80
CA GLU A 57 -16.70 -36.23 2.06
C GLU A 57 -15.75 -36.09 3.27
N GLY A 58 -16.12 -35.28 4.27
CA GLY A 58 -15.38 -35.08 5.52
C GLY A 58 -15.24 -33.60 5.90
N ASP A 59 -15.90 -33.19 6.98
CA ASP A 59 -16.00 -31.81 7.52
C ASP A 59 -14.69 -31.30 8.19
N GLU A 60 -13.54 -31.84 7.76
CA GLU A 60 -12.18 -31.45 8.17
C GLU A 60 -11.34 -30.92 6.97
N GLY A 61 -11.95 -30.80 5.78
CA GLY A 61 -11.27 -30.53 4.50
C GLY A 61 -11.20 -29.06 4.04
N GLU A 62 -12.03 -28.16 4.56
CA GLU A 62 -12.11 -26.78 4.03
C GLU A 62 -10.90 -25.89 4.40
N GLU A 63 -10.30 -26.05 5.59
CA GLU A 63 -9.09 -25.31 5.95
C GLU A 63 -7.89 -25.69 5.08
N ASN A 64 -7.82 -26.95 4.65
CA ASN A 64 -6.71 -27.46 3.85
C ASN A 64 -6.76 -26.91 2.42
N ASP A 65 -7.95 -26.84 1.80
CA ASP A 65 -8.12 -26.32 0.44
C ASP A 65 -7.74 -24.83 0.32
N GLY A 66 -8.09 -24.03 1.34
CA GLY A 66 -7.74 -22.61 1.40
C GLY A 66 -6.23 -22.38 1.53
N GLU A 67 -5.56 -23.14 2.39
CA GLU A 67 -4.10 -23.05 2.56
C GLU A 67 -3.35 -23.54 1.30
N ILE A 68 -3.81 -24.62 0.65
CA ILE A 68 -3.25 -25.08 -0.63
C ILE A 68 -3.37 -23.98 -1.70
N ALA A 69 -4.51 -23.30 -1.77
CA ALA A 69 -4.73 -22.19 -2.69
C ALA A 69 -3.78 -21.01 -2.40
N ILE A 70 -3.61 -20.65 -1.12
CA ILE A 70 -2.66 -19.62 -0.68
C ILE A 70 -1.23 -19.99 -1.08
N ASP A 71 -0.78 -21.20 -0.73
CA ASP A 71 0.59 -21.65 -1.02
C ASP A 71 0.86 -21.74 -2.53
N SER A 72 -0.15 -22.10 -3.34
CA SER A 72 -0.07 -22.04 -4.80
C SER A 72 0.16 -20.62 -5.33
N ILE A 73 -0.58 -19.62 -4.82
CA ILE A 73 -0.40 -18.20 -5.18
C ILE A 73 1.00 -17.73 -4.77
N LEU A 74 1.40 -18.03 -3.53
CA LEU A 74 2.69 -17.62 -2.97
C LEU A 74 3.87 -18.24 -3.75
N SER A 75 3.79 -19.52 -4.10
CA SER A 75 4.80 -20.23 -4.89
C SER A 75 5.01 -19.58 -6.27
N ARG A 76 3.95 -19.12 -6.91
CA ARG A 76 4.04 -18.41 -8.20
C ARG A 76 4.75 -17.06 -8.07
N ILE A 77 4.41 -16.28 -7.05
CA ILE A 77 5.05 -14.99 -6.78
C ILE A 77 6.53 -15.20 -6.48
N ALA A 78 6.87 -16.18 -5.64
CA ALA A 78 8.25 -16.55 -5.32
C ALA A 78 9.04 -16.92 -6.59
N SER A 79 8.45 -17.72 -7.48
CA SER A 79 9.07 -18.06 -8.77
C SER A 79 9.37 -16.81 -9.62
N TRP A 80 8.48 -15.82 -9.63
CA TRP A 80 8.72 -14.56 -10.35
C TRP A 80 9.81 -13.70 -9.70
N LYS A 81 9.85 -13.66 -8.36
CA LYS A 81 10.90 -12.97 -7.59
C LYS A 81 12.28 -13.59 -7.87
N ASP A 82 12.38 -14.92 -7.88
CA ASP A 82 13.62 -15.64 -8.20
C ASP A 82 14.07 -15.42 -9.65
N LYS A 83 13.15 -15.45 -10.61
CA LYS A 83 13.46 -15.16 -12.01
C LYS A 83 14.00 -13.74 -12.19
N ARG A 84 13.41 -12.75 -11.49
CA ARG A 84 13.91 -11.37 -11.50
C ARG A 84 15.30 -11.29 -10.89
N LYS A 85 15.52 -11.90 -9.72
CA LYS A 85 16.83 -11.91 -9.05
C LYS A 85 17.92 -12.51 -9.93
N LYS A 86 17.63 -13.63 -10.61
CA LYS A 86 18.54 -14.26 -11.59
C LYS A 86 18.79 -13.39 -12.81
N ALA A 87 17.77 -12.73 -13.35
CA ALA A 87 17.93 -11.83 -14.49
C ALA A 87 18.81 -10.63 -14.13
N LYS A 88 18.60 -10.07 -12.93
CA LYS A 88 19.41 -8.99 -12.39
C LYS A 88 20.86 -9.39 -12.17
N ALA A 89 21.14 -10.56 -11.57
CA ALA A 89 22.51 -11.03 -11.38
C ALA A 89 23.31 -11.25 -12.68
N LYS A 90 22.63 -11.35 -13.84
CA LYS A 90 23.27 -11.47 -15.16
C LYS A 90 23.61 -10.13 -15.80
N HIS A 91 23.00 -9.04 -15.36
CA HIS A 91 23.28 -7.70 -15.85
C HIS A 91 24.06 -6.96 -14.78
N GLU A 92 25.21 -6.41 -15.14
CA GLU A 92 25.96 -5.49 -14.27
C GLU A 92 25.12 -4.20 -14.16
N GLU A 93 24.24 -4.15 -13.15
CA GLU A 93 23.35 -3.01 -12.92
C GLU A 93 24.13 -1.88 -12.26
N ASP A 94 23.87 -0.66 -12.72
CA ASP A 94 24.28 0.57 -12.05
C ASP A 94 23.78 0.55 -10.60
N PRO A 95 24.68 0.58 -9.59
CA PRO A 95 24.30 0.56 -8.18
C PRO A 95 23.41 1.74 -7.77
N GLU A 96 23.36 2.81 -8.57
CA GLU A 96 22.47 3.95 -8.36
C GLU A 96 21.03 3.74 -8.87
N LYS A 97 20.72 2.59 -9.50
CA LYS A 97 19.42 2.33 -10.12
C LYS A 97 18.77 1.01 -9.69
N HIS A 98 18.86 0.68 -8.40
CA HIS A 98 18.18 -0.51 -7.87
C HIS A 98 16.67 -0.32 -7.82
N LEU A 99 15.92 -1.28 -8.39
CA LEU A 99 14.47 -1.37 -8.23
C LEU A 99 14.09 -2.73 -7.60
N PRO A 100 13.38 -2.74 -6.45
CA PRO A 100 12.97 -3.98 -5.81
C PRO A 100 11.93 -4.75 -6.64
N PHE A 101 11.69 -6.01 -6.28
CA PHE A 101 10.53 -6.74 -6.77
C PHE A 101 9.25 -6.16 -6.14
N VAL A 102 8.37 -5.56 -6.95
CA VAL A 102 7.16 -4.90 -6.46
C VAL A 102 5.92 -5.75 -6.71
N THR A 103 5.17 -6.05 -5.65
CA THR A 103 3.84 -6.66 -5.70
C THR A 103 2.78 -5.64 -5.31
N LEU A 104 1.84 -5.35 -6.20
CA LEU A 104 0.63 -4.61 -5.85
C LEU A 104 -0.40 -5.56 -5.25
N ALA A 105 -0.89 -5.28 -4.05
CA ALA A 105 -1.95 -6.05 -3.42
C ALA A 105 -3.08 -5.12 -2.94
N TYR A 106 -4.30 -5.43 -3.35
CA TYR A 106 -5.48 -4.67 -2.95
C TYR A 106 -6.75 -5.53 -2.99
N ALA A 107 -7.77 -5.11 -2.24
CA ALA A 107 -9.09 -5.70 -2.28
C ALA A 107 -10.08 -4.73 -2.92
N GLN A 108 -10.98 -5.26 -3.74
CA GLN A 108 -12.03 -4.49 -4.39
C GLN A 108 -13.35 -5.26 -4.39
N THR A 109 -14.45 -4.55 -4.56
CA THR A 109 -15.77 -5.10 -4.92
C THR A 109 -15.76 -5.62 -6.36
N ILE A 110 -16.82 -6.35 -6.77
CA ILE A 110 -16.95 -6.86 -8.16
C ILE A 110 -16.98 -5.71 -9.18
N ASP A 111 -17.52 -4.56 -8.81
CA ASP A 111 -17.56 -3.33 -9.62
C ASP A 111 -16.32 -2.43 -9.45
N GLY A 112 -15.23 -2.97 -8.88
CA GLY A 112 -13.90 -2.35 -8.92
C GLY A 112 -13.65 -1.27 -7.87
N LYS A 113 -14.42 -1.25 -6.77
CA LYS A 113 -14.32 -0.23 -5.72
C LYS A 113 -13.50 -0.71 -4.52
N ILE A 114 -12.55 0.10 -4.07
CA ILE A 114 -11.67 -0.17 -2.92
C ILE A 114 -12.15 0.48 -1.63
N ALA A 115 -12.98 1.52 -1.72
CA ALA A 115 -13.55 2.20 -0.56
C ALA A 115 -14.92 2.79 -0.89
N ALA A 116 -15.76 2.94 0.13
CA ALA A 116 -17.02 3.65 0.02
C ALA A 116 -16.83 5.14 0.33
N THR A 117 -17.30 6.02 -0.54
CA THR A 117 -17.33 7.47 -0.27
C THR A 117 -18.42 7.80 0.75
N THR A 118 -18.03 8.34 1.90
CA THR A 118 -18.94 9.01 2.84
C THR A 118 -18.94 10.51 2.55
N ILE A 119 -20.13 11.11 2.41
CA ILE A 119 -20.30 12.56 2.26
C ILE A 119 -20.23 13.15 3.67
N ASN A 120 -19.03 13.37 4.21
CA ASN A 120 -18.82 14.24 5.36
C ASN A 120 -17.63 15.15 5.03
N ASP A 121 -17.78 16.46 5.29
CA ASP A 121 -17.04 17.60 4.72
C ASP A 121 -15.49 17.61 4.90
N GLU A 122 -14.87 16.58 5.45
CA GLU A 122 -13.42 16.55 5.66
C GLU A 122 -12.72 15.23 5.27
N THR A 123 -13.44 14.13 5.01
CA THR A 123 -12.82 12.83 4.63
C THR A 123 -13.71 11.98 3.72
N THR A 124 -13.20 11.61 2.54
CA THR A 124 -14.02 11.03 1.46
C THR A 124 -14.01 9.50 1.39
N THR A 125 -13.55 8.76 2.41
CA THR A 125 -13.53 7.28 2.34
C THR A 125 -13.71 6.64 3.72
N SER A 126 -14.60 5.66 3.81
CA SER A 126 -14.77 4.81 5.00
C SER A 126 -14.06 3.46 4.85
N ASN A 127 -13.54 2.94 5.96
CA ASN A 127 -12.90 1.63 6.06
C ASN A 127 -13.90 0.50 5.84
N LEU A 128 -14.07 0.08 4.59
CA LEU A 128 -14.91 -1.05 4.24
C LEU A 128 -14.08 -2.33 4.29
N ARG A 129 -14.37 -3.24 5.24
CA ARG A 129 -13.80 -4.59 5.22
C ARG A 129 -14.36 -5.34 4.01
N LEU A 130 -13.59 -5.36 2.93
CA LEU A 130 -13.96 -5.99 1.67
C LEU A 130 -13.74 -7.50 1.72
N SER A 131 -12.54 -7.92 2.10
CA SER A 131 -12.07 -9.31 2.05
C SER A 131 -12.61 -10.20 3.18
N CYS A 132 -12.75 -11.49 2.88
CA CYS A 132 -13.02 -12.55 3.84
C CYS A 132 -11.77 -12.91 4.67
N GLU A 133 -11.90 -13.87 5.59
CA GLU A 133 -10.82 -14.22 6.51
C GLU A 133 -9.65 -14.91 5.79
N GLU A 134 -9.94 -15.79 4.84
CA GLU A 134 -8.96 -16.51 4.02
C GLU A 134 -8.14 -15.54 3.15
N SER A 135 -8.80 -14.57 2.51
CA SER A 135 -8.13 -13.49 1.80
C SER A 135 -7.27 -12.62 2.73
N SER A 136 -7.73 -12.37 3.95
CA SER A 136 -6.94 -11.66 4.97
C SER A 136 -5.69 -12.45 5.38
N ARG A 137 -5.78 -13.79 5.48
CA ARG A 137 -4.61 -14.67 5.70
C ARG A 137 -3.63 -14.57 4.54
N LEU A 138 -4.10 -14.59 3.29
CA LEU A 138 -3.26 -14.37 2.12
C LEU A 138 -2.52 -13.03 2.20
N THR A 139 -3.20 -11.93 2.53
CA THR A 139 -2.55 -10.62 2.73
C THR A 139 -1.44 -10.69 3.79
N HIS A 140 -1.68 -11.35 4.93
CA HIS A 140 -0.65 -11.51 5.95
C HIS A 140 0.53 -12.39 5.51
N ARG A 141 0.29 -13.42 4.69
CA ARG A 141 1.36 -14.23 4.09
C ARG A 141 2.15 -13.46 3.04
N LEU A 142 1.50 -12.63 2.23
CA LEU A 142 2.17 -11.71 1.32
C LEU A 142 3.07 -10.74 2.08
N ARG A 143 2.60 -10.18 3.21
CA ARG A 143 3.41 -9.32 4.07
C ARG A 143 4.66 -10.02 4.60
N GLN A 144 4.58 -11.30 4.96
CA GLN A 144 5.74 -12.08 5.39
C GLN A 144 6.74 -12.34 4.25
N MET A 145 6.27 -12.44 3.01
CA MET A 145 7.13 -12.76 1.85
C MET A 145 8.01 -11.60 1.37
N HIS A 146 7.68 -10.37 1.77
CA HIS A 146 8.34 -9.15 1.28
C HIS A 146 9.14 -8.47 2.39
N ASP A 147 10.24 -7.81 2.01
CA ASP A 147 11.14 -7.14 2.95
C ASP A 147 10.50 -5.84 3.50
N GLY A 148 9.64 -5.20 2.70
CA GLY A 148 8.90 -4.00 3.07
C GLY A 148 7.43 -4.04 2.65
N ILE A 149 6.61 -3.30 3.39
CA ILE A 149 5.22 -2.97 3.04
C ILE A 149 5.07 -1.47 2.91
N LEU A 150 4.59 -1.00 1.76
CA LEU A 150 4.42 0.41 1.44
C LEU A 150 2.95 0.79 1.33
N ILE A 151 2.59 1.91 1.95
CA ILE A 151 1.28 2.56 1.83
C ILE A 151 1.43 4.06 1.56
N GLY A 152 0.33 4.70 1.15
CA GLY A 152 0.25 6.16 1.04
C GLY A 152 -0.07 6.88 2.35
N SER A 153 0.25 8.17 2.41
CA SER A 153 -0.02 9.05 3.56
C SER A 153 -1.50 9.14 3.95
N SER A 154 -2.43 9.03 3.01
CA SER A 154 -3.87 9.05 3.32
C SER A 154 -4.29 7.80 4.09
N THR A 155 -3.89 6.61 3.62
CA THR A 155 -4.11 5.34 4.31
C THR A 155 -3.45 5.34 5.69
N PHE A 156 -2.24 5.91 5.80
CA PHE A 156 -1.54 6.03 7.07
C PHE A 156 -2.31 6.88 8.09
N LEU A 157 -2.93 7.97 7.64
CA LEU A 157 -3.72 8.89 8.47
C LEU A 157 -5.09 8.32 8.86
N ILE A 158 -5.80 7.69 7.93
CA ILE A 158 -7.20 7.29 8.10
C ILE A 158 -7.32 5.93 8.80
N ASP A 159 -6.46 4.99 8.45
CA ASP A 159 -6.64 3.58 8.84
C ASP A 159 -5.80 3.19 10.08
N GLU A 160 -4.87 4.06 10.47
CA GLU A 160 -3.89 3.84 11.55
C GLU A 160 -3.35 2.39 11.55
N PRO A 161 -2.79 1.91 10.42
CA PRO A 161 -2.51 0.50 10.25
C PRO A 161 -1.28 0.06 11.04
N ARG A 162 -1.29 -1.19 11.52
CA ARG A 162 -0.11 -1.80 12.18
C ARG A 162 1.00 -2.21 11.20
N LEU A 163 0.64 -2.44 9.93
CA LEU A 163 1.57 -2.84 8.86
C LEU A 163 2.46 -4.05 9.20
N SER A 164 1.95 -4.99 10.00
CA SER A 164 2.63 -6.23 10.37
C SER A 164 1.99 -7.47 9.73
N ALA A 165 2.79 -8.53 9.60
CA ALA A 165 2.35 -9.87 9.24
C ALA A 165 1.85 -10.60 10.50
N ARG A 166 0.60 -11.08 10.47
CA ARG A 166 -0.05 -11.79 11.58
C ARG A 166 -0.45 -13.18 11.09
N ILE A 167 0.35 -14.19 11.40
CA ILE A 167 0.15 -15.57 10.97
C ILE A 167 0.16 -16.47 12.22
N GLY A 168 -0.92 -17.23 12.43
CA GLY A 168 -1.04 -18.25 13.49
C GLY A 168 -1.60 -17.77 14.84
N PRO A 169 -2.04 -18.72 15.70
CA PRO A 169 -2.68 -18.43 17.01
C PRO A 169 -1.70 -17.91 18.06
N SER A 170 -0.41 -18.23 17.95
CA SER A 170 0.68 -17.58 18.67
C SER A 170 1.35 -16.59 17.72
N SER A 171 0.89 -15.35 17.71
CA SER A 171 1.37 -14.25 16.86
C SER A 171 2.78 -13.74 17.25
N GLU A 172 3.61 -14.65 17.79
CA GLU A 172 4.99 -14.47 18.23
C GLU A 172 5.97 -15.23 17.30
N ARG A 173 5.78 -15.17 15.97
CA ARG A 173 6.99 -15.28 15.13
C ARG A 173 7.84 -14.06 15.50
N MET A 174 9.08 -14.33 15.97
CA MET A 174 10.04 -13.35 16.49
C MET A 174 9.99 -12.05 15.68
N GLU A 175 10.13 -10.90 16.36
CA GLU A 175 10.17 -9.55 15.76
C GLU A 175 11.10 -9.40 14.54
N VAL A 176 11.97 -10.39 14.32
CA VAL A 176 13.02 -10.50 13.31
C VAL A 176 12.48 -10.64 11.87
N ASP A 177 11.30 -11.23 11.65
CA ASP A 177 10.79 -11.54 10.28
C ASP A 177 9.56 -10.69 9.87
N GLN A 178 9.48 -9.46 10.40
CA GLN A 178 8.41 -8.51 10.07
C GLN A 178 8.83 -7.59 8.92
N PRO A 179 7.96 -7.35 7.92
CA PRO A 179 8.27 -6.41 6.84
C PRO A 179 8.48 -5.01 7.41
N ARG A 180 9.38 -4.25 6.81
CA ARG A 180 9.57 -2.84 7.16
C ARG A 180 8.32 -2.03 6.77
N PRO A 181 7.67 -1.32 7.72
CA PRO A 181 6.58 -0.42 7.37
C PRO A 181 7.13 0.82 6.67
N ILE A 182 6.64 1.12 5.48
CA ILE A 182 7.07 2.23 4.64
C ILE A 182 5.85 3.09 4.29
N VAL A 183 5.98 4.40 4.42
CA VAL A 183 4.90 5.36 4.15
C VAL A 183 5.42 6.42 3.17
N LEU A 184 4.68 6.68 2.10
CA LEU A 184 4.92 7.83 1.24
C LEU A 184 4.11 9.04 1.73
N ASP A 185 4.79 10.01 2.34
CA ASP A 185 4.22 11.29 2.79
C ASP A 185 5.16 12.44 2.38
N THR A 186 5.07 12.85 1.11
CA THR A 186 5.98 13.83 0.49
C THR A 186 6.21 15.09 1.33
N ASN A 187 5.15 15.57 1.98
CA ASN A 187 5.15 16.83 2.73
C ASN A 187 4.98 16.65 4.25
N LEU A 188 5.03 15.40 4.75
CA LEU A 188 4.82 15.04 6.16
C LEU A 188 3.51 15.57 6.77
N LYS A 189 2.49 15.85 5.94
CA LYS A 189 1.22 16.43 6.42
C LYS A 189 0.42 15.42 7.23
N SER A 190 0.40 14.15 6.80
CA SER A 190 -0.31 13.11 7.53
C SER A 190 0.41 12.76 8.82
N LEU A 191 1.75 12.67 8.80
CA LEU A 191 2.54 12.47 10.00
C LEU A 191 2.28 13.57 11.05
N GLN A 192 2.31 14.83 10.63
CA GLN A 192 2.03 15.96 11.52
C GLN A 192 0.61 15.90 12.09
N LYS A 193 -0.40 15.59 11.28
CA LYS A 193 -1.77 15.42 11.77
C LYS A 193 -1.90 14.29 12.79
N LEU A 194 -1.16 13.18 12.61
CA LEU A 194 -1.17 12.07 13.56
C LEU A 194 -0.53 12.47 14.90
N LEU A 195 0.59 13.19 14.87
CA LEU A 195 1.36 13.57 16.05
C LEU A 195 0.77 14.80 16.79
N PHE A 196 0.41 15.85 16.05
CA PHE A 196 0.00 17.15 16.60
C PHE A 196 -1.51 17.43 16.46
N GLY A 197 -2.25 16.55 15.80
CA GLY A 197 -3.67 16.76 15.47
C GLY A 197 -3.91 17.76 14.32
N LYS A 198 -2.87 18.46 13.85
CA LYS A 198 -2.92 19.43 12.76
C LYS A 198 -1.56 19.55 12.06
N VAL A 199 -1.55 20.18 10.89
CA VAL A 199 -0.29 20.59 10.23
C VAL A 199 0.18 21.89 10.87
N ILE A 200 1.49 22.00 11.11
CA ILE A 200 2.12 23.19 11.69
C ILE A 200 2.77 23.99 10.55
N ASP A 201 1.99 24.83 9.90
CA ASP A 201 2.47 25.66 8.78
C ASP A 201 3.15 26.96 9.23
N ALA A 202 2.81 27.46 10.43
CA ALA A 202 3.42 28.61 11.08
C ALA A 202 3.65 28.30 12.56
N LEU A 203 4.71 28.86 13.16
CA LEU A 203 4.99 28.68 14.58
C LEU A 203 3.76 29.10 15.40
N PRO A 204 3.08 28.15 16.08
CA PRO A 204 1.91 28.49 16.87
C PRO A 204 2.35 29.21 18.15
N SER A 205 1.48 30.04 18.71
CA SER A 205 1.70 30.64 20.04
C SER A 205 1.79 29.60 21.16
N LYS A 206 1.22 28.41 20.94
CA LYS A 206 1.31 27.25 21.81
C LYS A 206 1.19 25.97 21.00
N PHE A 207 2.15 25.05 21.16
CA PHE A 207 2.08 23.74 20.55
C PHE A 207 1.03 22.83 21.22
N PRO A 208 0.27 22.04 20.43
CA PRO A 208 -0.56 20.96 20.98
C PRO A 208 0.33 19.86 21.58
N ASP A 209 -0.24 19.08 22.51
CA ASP A 209 0.43 17.91 23.07
C ASP A 209 0.58 16.80 22.00
N LEU A 210 1.66 16.03 22.07
CA LEU A 210 1.91 14.94 21.12
C LEU A 210 1.02 13.73 21.41
N VAL A 211 0.52 13.12 20.34
CA VAL A 211 -0.29 11.90 20.37
C VAL A 211 0.47 10.79 19.66
N LEU A 212 1.02 9.84 20.43
CA LEU A 212 1.85 8.76 19.87
C LEU A 212 1.05 7.52 19.47
N ASN A 213 -0.04 7.23 20.19
CA ASN A 213 -0.81 5.98 20.04
C ASN A 213 -1.53 5.81 18.68
N LYS A 214 -1.69 6.90 17.90
CA LYS A 214 -2.24 6.84 16.54
C LYS A 214 -1.28 6.21 15.53
N ILE A 215 0.03 6.27 15.78
CA ILE A 215 1.02 5.62 14.91
C ILE A 215 1.24 4.20 15.43
N ARG A 216 0.45 3.27 14.89
CA ARG A 216 0.43 1.86 15.32
C ARG A 216 1.48 0.99 14.64
N ALA A 217 2.09 1.46 13.56
CA ALA A 217 3.18 0.77 12.87
C ALA A 217 4.47 0.86 13.70
N LYS A 218 5.20 -0.26 13.84
CA LYS A 218 6.46 -0.30 14.58
C LYS A 218 7.60 0.23 13.71
N THR A 219 8.28 1.30 14.14
CA THR A 219 9.46 1.86 13.45
C THR A 219 9.22 2.16 11.96
N PRO A 220 8.18 2.92 11.58
CA PRO A 220 7.90 3.19 10.17
C PRO A 220 9.00 4.06 9.54
N VAL A 221 9.30 3.76 8.28
CA VAL A 221 10.13 4.60 7.40
C VAL A 221 9.20 5.49 6.60
N ILE A 222 9.37 6.80 6.67
CA ILE A 222 8.51 7.78 6.02
C ILE A 222 9.32 8.46 4.92
N CYS A 223 9.04 8.11 3.67
CA CYS A 223 9.67 8.75 2.52
C CYS A 223 9.02 10.13 2.30
N CYS A 224 9.84 11.17 2.31
CA CYS A 224 9.41 12.56 2.22
C CYS A 224 10.39 13.40 1.42
N SER A 225 10.02 14.64 1.10
CA SER A 225 10.96 15.59 0.50
C SER A 225 12.03 16.03 1.52
N THR A 226 13.22 16.37 1.03
CA THR A 226 14.30 16.95 1.86
C THR A 226 13.84 18.20 2.61
N THR A 227 13.11 19.08 1.92
CA THR A 227 12.54 20.30 2.51
C THR A 227 11.52 19.99 3.61
N ALA A 228 10.63 18.99 3.43
CA ALA A 228 9.66 18.61 4.45
C ALA A 228 10.34 17.98 5.67
N ALA A 229 11.36 17.13 5.45
CA ALA A 229 12.15 16.55 6.52
C ALA A 229 12.79 17.64 7.38
N GLN A 230 13.48 18.61 6.76
CA GLN A 230 14.12 19.72 7.49
C GLN A 230 13.10 20.52 8.30
N ARG A 231 12.00 20.97 7.67
CA ARG A 231 10.96 21.74 8.37
C ARG A 231 10.36 20.98 9.56
N PHE A 232 10.18 19.68 9.43
CA PHE A 232 9.65 18.87 10.52
C PHE A 232 10.66 18.74 11.68
N LEU A 233 11.95 18.63 11.39
CA LEU A 233 13.01 18.65 12.42
C LEU A 233 13.04 20.00 13.14
N ASP A 234 12.97 21.12 12.40
CA ASP A 234 12.90 22.47 12.99
C ASP A 234 11.68 22.60 13.93
N VAL A 235 10.51 22.07 13.52
CA VAL A 235 9.30 22.04 14.34
C VAL A 235 9.50 21.24 15.63
N LEU A 236 10.19 20.10 15.59
CA LEU A 236 10.47 19.29 16.77
C LEU A 236 11.45 19.98 17.73
N GLU A 237 12.46 20.67 17.19
CA GLU A 237 13.42 21.46 17.96
C GLU A 237 12.71 22.59 18.72
N ILE A 238 11.93 23.42 18.01
CA ILE A 238 11.14 24.51 18.60
C ILE A 238 10.16 23.97 19.64
N PHE A 239 9.50 22.84 19.36
CA PHE A 239 8.60 22.19 20.30
C PHE A 239 9.34 21.81 21.59
N GLN A 240 10.54 21.25 21.50
CA GLN A 240 11.35 20.86 22.65
C GLN A 240 11.78 22.08 23.48
N GLU A 241 12.14 23.19 22.84
CA GLU A 241 12.44 24.47 23.52
C GLU A 241 11.22 25.03 24.28
N GLU A 242 10.03 25.04 23.67
CA GLU A 242 8.80 25.53 24.32
C GLU A 242 8.48 24.72 25.58
N LEU A 243 8.68 23.40 25.53
CA LEU A 243 8.40 22.51 26.66
C LEU A 243 9.28 22.79 27.88
N VAL A 244 10.56 23.14 27.68
CA VAL A 244 11.47 23.52 28.79
C VAL A 244 10.94 24.74 29.55
N LEU A 245 10.24 25.64 28.87
CA LEU A 245 9.65 26.85 29.47
C LEU A 245 8.33 26.57 30.22
N ARG A 246 7.69 25.41 30.05
CA ARG A 246 6.41 25.08 30.69
C ARG A 246 6.58 24.70 32.16
N ARG A 247 6.35 25.66 33.07
CA ARG A 247 6.48 25.50 34.55
C ARG A 247 5.60 24.43 35.22
N LYS A 248 4.54 23.93 34.58
CA LYS A 248 3.62 22.89 35.11
C LYS A 248 3.10 22.00 33.98
N ALA A 249 3.98 21.18 33.41
CA ALA A 249 3.59 20.27 32.33
C ALA A 249 2.93 19.00 32.89
N LYS A 250 1.81 18.59 32.28
CA LYS A 250 1.15 17.30 32.55
C LYS A 250 1.98 16.12 32.04
N TYR A 251 2.78 16.35 31.01
CA TYR A 251 3.58 15.37 30.31
C TYR A 251 5.03 15.84 30.24
N GLU A 252 5.95 14.89 30.34
CA GLU A 252 7.38 15.06 30.11
C GLU A 252 7.74 14.41 28.76
N TYR A 253 8.47 15.12 27.92
CA TYR A 253 8.80 14.67 26.57
C TYR A 253 10.32 14.58 26.41
N LYS A 254 10.79 13.50 25.79
CA LYS A 254 12.17 13.33 25.38
C LYS A 254 12.21 12.96 23.91
N ILE A 255 12.72 13.87 23.09
CA ILE A 255 12.91 13.67 21.65
C ILE A 255 14.41 13.43 21.41
N THR A 256 14.74 12.42 20.61
CA THR A 256 16.10 12.09 20.23
C THR A 256 16.14 11.90 18.72
N VAL A 257 17.00 12.68 18.06
CA VAL A 257 17.21 12.65 16.62
C VAL A 257 18.61 12.09 16.36
N TYR A 258 18.69 11.05 15.54
CA TYR A 258 19.93 10.44 15.09
C TYR A 258 19.99 10.49 13.57
N LYS A 259 21.02 11.15 13.04
CA LYS A 259 21.38 11.14 11.63
C LYS A 259 22.71 10.40 11.53
N LYS A 260 22.77 9.32 10.74
CA LYS A 260 24.05 8.69 10.43
C LYS A 260 24.80 9.67 9.51
N ILE A 261 25.99 10.09 9.91
CA ILE A 261 26.89 10.91 9.08
C ILE A 261 28.07 9.99 8.78
N ASP A 262 28.39 9.81 7.50
CA ASP A 262 29.57 9.05 7.11
C ASP A 262 30.76 10.03 7.02
N ASP A 263 31.81 9.78 7.81
CA ASP A 263 32.99 10.67 7.94
C ASP A 263 33.84 10.77 6.65
N GLU A 264 33.47 10.02 5.61
CA GLU A 264 34.23 9.86 4.35
C GLU A 264 33.59 10.53 3.12
N ASP A 265 32.41 11.15 3.24
CA ASP A 265 31.69 11.77 2.09
C ASP A 265 31.82 13.30 2.08
N ASP A 266 31.96 13.89 0.90
CA ASP A 266 32.28 15.30 0.62
C ASP A 266 31.14 16.28 0.98
N GLY A 267 30.16 15.84 1.78
CA GLY A 267 28.95 16.58 2.17
C GLY A 267 27.89 16.73 1.07
N ALA A 268 28.13 16.22 -0.13
CA ALA A 268 27.21 16.36 -1.26
C ALA A 268 26.00 15.40 -1.22
N ASN A 269 26.09 14.26 -0.53
CA ASN A 269 25.04 13.23 -0.47
C ASN A 269 24.30 13.13 0.89
N ASP A 270 24.69 13.97 1.85
CA ASP A 270 24.09 14.06 3.19
C ASP A 270 22.59 14.39 3.22
N ALA A 271 22.08 14.95 2.12
CA ALA A 271 20.70 15.42 2.02
C ALA A 271 19.67 14.27 2.04
N TYR A 272 20.07 13.06 1.64
CA TYR A 272 19.19 11.89 1.52
C TYR A 272 19.38 10.84 2.62
N LEU A 273 20.27 11.10 3.57
CA LEU A 273 20.55 10.19 4.67
C LEU A 273 19.32 10.02 5.58
N PRO A 274 18.98 8.79 5.99
CA PRO A 274 17.87 8.55 6.90
C PRO A 274 18.06 9.24 8.25
N VAL A 275 16.98 9.83 8.76
CA VAL A 275 16.96 10.49 10.07
C VAL A 275 16.03 9.72 11.02
N LYS A 276 16.61 9.03 12.00
CA LYS A 276 15.87 8.27 13.00
C LYS A 276 15.43 9.21 14.14
N ILE A 277 14.14 9.22 14.43
CA ILE A 277 13.54 10.07 15.47
C ILE A 277 12.88 9.16 16.50
N THR A 278 13.23 9.33 17.77
CA THR A 278 12.62 8.64 18.91
C THR A 278 11.97 9.68 19.81
N ILE A 279 10.68 9.51 20.10
CA ILE A 279 9.89 10.37 20.96
C ILE A 279 9.37 9.53 22.12
N LYS A 280 9.75 9.90 23.34
CA LYS A 280 9.22 9.33 24.59
C LYS A 280 8.35 10.36 25.29
N VAL A 281 7.17 9.94 25.74
CA VAL A 281 6.23 10.76 26.51
C VAL A 281 5.95 10.06 27.83
N THR A 282 6.19 10.74 28.94
CA THR A 282 5.89 10.27 30.29
C THR A 282 4.78 11.13 30.89
N SER A 283 3.67 10.52 31.27
CA SER A 283 2.55 11.18 31.95
C SER A 283 2.64 10.93 33.46
N LYS A 284 2.58 12.00 34.26
CA LYS A 284 2.56 11.90 35.73
C LYS A 284 1.13 12.09 36.22
N ASN A 285 0.46 11.00 36.57
CA ASN A 285 -0.84 11.02 37.23
C ASN A 285 -0.68 10.58 38.70
N SER A 286 -1.56 11.06 39.59
CA SER A 286 -1.43 10.97 41.06
C SER A 286 -1.30 9.56 41.67
N LYS A 287 -1.39 8.49 40.86
CA LYS A 287 -1.25 7.09 41.31
C LYS A 287 -0.38 6.19 40.42
N GLN A 288 -0.08 6.57 39.16
CA GLN A 288 0.71 5.76 38.22
C GLN A 288 1.40 6.64 37.16
N GLU A 289 2.63 6.29 36.80
CA GLU A 289 3.36 6.84 35.64
C GLU A 289 3.09 5.96 34.40
N GLU A 290 2.75 6.60 33.28
CA GLU A 290 2.54 5.92 32.00
C GLU A 290 3.58 6.45 31.00
N GLU A 291 4.39 5.55 30.43
CA GLU A 291 5.39 5.87 29.40
C GLU A 291 4.93 5.35 28.03
N GLN A 292 5.02 6.20 27.01
CA GLN A 292 4.79 5.84 25.61
C GLN A 292 6.02 6.20 24.80
N GLU A 293 6.41 5.31 23.87
CA GLU A 293 7.55 5.52 22.99
C GLU A 293 7.16 5.29 21.53
N LEU A 294 7.56 6.22 20.67
CA LEU A 294 7.47 6.10 19.22
C LEU A 294 8.85 6.30 18.62
N THR A 295 9.30 5.32 17.84
CA THR A 295 10.45 5.47 16.95
C THR A 295 9.96 5.48 15.51
N LEU A 296 10.45 6.40 14.69
CA LEU A 296 10.23 6.46 13.24
C LEU A 296 11.52 6.88 12.53
N THR A 297 11.59 6.67 11.22
CA THR A 297 12.72 7.14 10.40
C THR A 297 12.20 7.96 9.25
N LEU A 298 12.67 9.19 9.09
CA LEU A 298 12.44 9.96 7.87
C LEU A 298 13.47 9.51 6.82
N LEU A 299 13.01 9.26 5.60
CA LEU A 299 13.85 8.96 4.46
C LEU A 299 13.68 10.10 3.44
N PRO A 300 14.53 11.13 3.47
CA PRO A 300 14.46 12.20 2.50
C PRO A 300 14.73 11.68 1.08
N CYS A 301 13.91 12.12 0.12
CA CYS A 301 13.93 11.67 -1.26
C CYS A 301 13.90 12.87 -2.21
N ARG A 302 14.43 12.68 -3.42
CA ARG A 302 14.20 13.60 -4.54
C ARG A 302 12.70 13.69 -4.84
N VAL A 303 12.28 14.87 -5.31
CA VAL A 303 10.90 15.19 -5.66
C VAL A 303 10.86 15.62 -7.13
N ASN A 304 9.88 15.14 -7.87
CA ASN A 304 9.54 15.59 -9.22
C ASN A 304 8.13 16.19 -9.17
N GLU A 305 7.96 17.44 -9.62
CA GLU A 305 6.64 18.09 -9.73
C GLU A 305 5.77 17.91 -8.45
N GLU A 306 6.38 18.14 -7.29
CA GLU A 306 5.77 18.03 -5.94
C GLU A 306 5.48 16.62 -5.40
N VAL A 307 5.85 15.56 -6.11
CA VAL A 307 5.71 14.16 -5.66
C VAL A 307 7.08 13.51 -5.49
N VAL A 308 7.23 12.64 -4.48
CA VAL A 308 8.44 11.84 -4.30
C VAL A 308 8.77 11.07 -5.59
N ASP A 309 10.01 11.20 -6.05
CA ASP A 309 10.53 10.44 -7.18
C ASP A 309 10.66 8.97 -6.80
N LEU A 310 9.75 8.14 -7.32
CA LEU A 310 9.64 6.72 -6.96
C LEU A 310 10.93 5.93 -7.27
N PRO A 311 11.55 5.99 -8.46
CA PRO A 311 12.84 5.39 -8.72
C PRO A 311 13.90 5.73 -7.67
N HIS A 312 14.02 7.01 -7.32
CA HIS A 312 14.97 7.44 -6.29
C HIS A 312 14.62 6.86 -4.93
N ALA A 313 13.35 6.97 -4.49
CA ALA A 313 12.91 6.45 -3.20
C ALA A 313 13.10 4.94 -3.08
N LEU A 314 12.82 4.18 -4.14
CA LEU A 314 13.03 2.74 -4.19
C LEU A 314 14.51 2.36 -4.10
N ASN A 315 15.39 3.13 -4.75
CA ASN A 315 16.83 2.94 -4.63
C ASN A 315 17.31 3.25 -3.21
N GLN A 316 16.85 4.35 -2.60
CA GLN A 316 17.20 4.72 -1.23
C GLN A 316 16.74 3.68 -0.19
N LEU A 317 15.56 3.09 -0.39
CA LEU A 317 15.08 1.99 0.46
C LEU A 317 15.98 0.75 0.37
N TYR A 318 16.53 0.45 -0.80
CA TYR A 318 17.51 -0.61 -0.94
C TYR A 318 18.83 -0.26 -0.26
N LEU A 319 19.40 0.92 -0.55
CA LEU A 319 20.71 1.33 -0.03
C LEU A 319 20.75 1.38 1.51
N HIS A 320 19.69 1.90 2.14
CA HIS A 320 19.70 2.14 3.59
C HIS A 320 19.02 1.04 4.41
N PHE A 321 18.14 0.24 3.80
CA PHE A 321 17.33 -0.75 4.52
C PHE A 321 17.35 -2.14 3.87
N ALA A 322 18.15 -2.36 2.82
CA ALA A 322 18.26 -3.61 2.08
C ALA A 322 16.91 -4.15 1.56
N ILE A 323 15.97 -3.26 1.22
CA ILE A 323 14.65 -3.64 0.71
C ILE A 323 14.78 -4.07 -0.76
N ASP A 324 14.77 -5.39 -1.01
CA ASP A 324 14.86 -5.97 -2.36
C ASP A 324 13.48 -6.42 -2.89
N SER A 325 12.47 -6.46 -2.02
CA SER A 325 11.09 -6.77 -2.36
C SER A 325 10.09 -5.95 -1.55
N LEU A 326 9.07 -5.44 -2.25
CA LEU A 326 8.12 -4.49 -1.71
C LEU A 326 6.69 -4.93 -2.00
N LEU A 327 5.88 -5.06 -0.96
CA LEU A 327 4.44 -5.17 -1.07
C LEU A 327 3.84 -3.77 -1.01
N VAL A 328 3.05 -3.38 -2.01
CA VAL A 328 2.36 -2.08 -2.04
C VAL A 328 0.88 -2.30 -1.81
N GLU A 329 0.36 -1.71 -0.73
CA GLU A 329 -1.04 -1.76 -0.34
C GLU A 329 -1.63 -0.34 -0.25
N GLY A 330 -2.95 -0.24 -0.40
CA GLY A 330 -3.69 0.98 -0.04
C GLY A 330 -3.56 2.16 -1.01
N GLY A 331 -4.63 2.95 -1.10
CA GLY A 331 -4.73 4.19 -1.86
C GLY A 331 -4.71 4.03 -3.39
N ALA A 332 -5.78 4.44 -4.06
CA ALA A 332 -5.88 4.41 -5.53
C ALA A 332 -4.72 5.15 -6.22
N GLY A 333 -4.30 6.29 -5.66
CA GLY A 333 -3.16 7.06 -6.17
C GLY A 333 -1.84 6.29 -6.11
N ILE A 334 -1.55 5.63 -4.99
CA ILE A 334 -0.33 4.83 -4.82
C ILE A 334 -0.33 3.62 -5.75
N LEU A 335 -1.43 2.87 -5.78
CA LEU A 335 -1.58 1.72 -6.68
C LEU A 335 -1.37 2.14 -8.14
N SER A 336 -1.92 3.29 -8.54
CA SER A 336 -1.74 3.84 -9.89
C SER A 336 -0.29 4.22 -10.17
N SER A 337 0.37 4.96 -9.27
CA SER A 337 1.77 5.39 -9.44
C SER A 337 2.76 4.21 -9.47
N PHE A 338 2.47 3.13 -8.73
CA PHE A 338 3.34 1.95 -8.68
C PHE A 338 3.07 0.93 -9.80
N LEU A 339 1.96 1.04 -10.54
CA LEU A 339 1.64 0.10 -11.61
C LEU A 339 2.76 0.00 -12.66
N LYS A 340 3.41 1.13 -13.00
CA LYS A 340 4.56 1.14 -13.93
C LYS A 340 5.82 0.45 -13.40
N TYR A 341 5.95 0.31 -12.09
CA TYR A 341 7.08 -0.36 -11.42
C TYR A 341 6.76 -1.80 -10.99
N SER A 342 5.48 -2.16 -10.99
CA SER A 342 5.00 -3.45 -10.51
C SER A 342 5.50 -4.65 -11.33
N ASN A 343 5.77 -5.74 -10.64
CA ASN A 343 6.15 -7.03 -11.20
C ASN A 343 5.07 -8.09 -10.97
N CYS A 344 4.17 -7.84 -10.03
CA CYS A 344 3.06 -8.70 -9.70
C CYS A 344 1.86 -7.83 -9.31
N VAL A 345 0.67 -8.22 -9.75
CA VAL A 345 -0.60 -7.69 -9.26
C VAL A 345 -1.41 -8.83 -8.67
N CYS A 346 -1.78 -8.69 -7.40
CA CYS A 346 -2.60 -9.63 -6.65
C CYS A 346 -3.86 -8.89 -6.15
N ALA A 347 -4.96 -9.03 -6.88
CA ALA A 347 -6.22 -8.34 -6.57
C ALA A 347 -7.23 -9.31 -5.96
N THR A 348 -7.77 -8.97 -4.79
CA THR A 348 -8.87 -9.70 -4.16
C THR A 348 -10.20 -9.11 -4.64
N MET A 349 -11.04 -9.93 -5.25
CA MET A 349 -12.39 -9.56 -5.70
C MET A 349 -13.42 -10.12 -4.72
N ALA A 350 -13.94 -9.26 -3.85
CA ALA A 350 -15.00 -9.62 -2.91
C ALA A 350 -16.37 -9.59 -3.61
N PRO A 351 -17.31 -10.51 -3.30
CA PRO A 351 -18.63 -10.58 -3.90
C PRO A 351 -19.60 -9.50 -3.37
N LYS A 352 -19.13 -8.25 -3.38
CA LYS A 352 -19.83 -7.04 -2.92
C LYS A 352 -19.95 -6.07 -4.10
N ILE A 353 -20.86 -5.11 -3.99
CA ILE A 353 -21.03 -4.01 -4.96
C ILE A 353 -20.82 -2.70 -4.20
N GLY A 354 -19.87 -1.89 -4.65
CA GLY A 354 -19.48 -0.61 -4.01
C GLY A 354 -20.31 0.58 -4.50
N GLY A 355 -20.94 0.46 -5.67
CA GLY A 355 -21.79 1.49 -6.24
C GLY A 355 -21.01 2.62 -6.92
N ARG A 356 -21.72 3.48 -7.66
CA ARG A 356 -21.12 4.49 -8.55
C ARG A 356 -20.18 5.48 -7.86
N LYS A 357 -20.47 5.84 -6.61
CA LYS A 357 -19.68 6.82 -5.85
C LYS A 357 -18.44 6.21 -5.18
N GLY A 358 -18.29 4.88 -5.14
CA GLY A 358 -17.13 4.25 -4.53
C GLY A 358 -15.81 4.65 -5.21
N LEU A 359 -14.72 4.65 -4.45
CA LEU A 359 -13.38 4.92 -4.96
C LEU A 359 -12.86 3.71 -5.74
N SER A 360 -12.38 3.91 -6.97
CA SER A 360 -11.84 2.84 -7.81
C SER A 360 -10.41 2.45 -7.42
N ALA A 361 -9.98 1.23 -7.76
CA ALA A 361 -8.61 0.77 -7.48
C ALA A 361 -7.53 1.52 -8.27
N PHE A 362 -7.85 1.88 -9.52
CA PHE A 362 -7.00 2.64 -10.43
C PHE A 362 -7.84 3.75 -11.06
N GLY A 363 -7.23 4.92 -11.27
CA GLY A 363 -7.85 6.05 -11.97
C GLY A 363 -8.43 7.14 -11.05
N SER A 364 -8.06 8.37 -11.42
CA SER A 364 -8.50 9.71 -11.00
C SER A 364 -8.32 10.11 -9.53
N PHE A 365 -7.46 11.11 -9.33
CA PHE A 365 -7.35 11.98 -8.16
C PHE A 365 -8.62 12.83 -7.97
N ASP A 366 -9.78 12.19 -7.81
CA ASP A 366 -11.02 12.92 -7.56
C ASP A 366 -11.18 13.15 -6.06
N ALA A 367 -10.46 14.16 -5.56
CA ALA A 367 -10.93 14.89 -4.40
C ALA A 367 -12.24 15.63 -4.78
N PRO A 368 -13.24 15.71 -3.90
CA PRO A 368 -14.47 16.42 -4.21
C PRO A 368 -14.17 17.93 -4.29
N GLY A 369 -14.12 18.45 -5.52
CA GLY A 369 -13.91 19.86 -5.81
C GLY A 369 -13.33 20.01 -7.20
N GLU A 370 -14.18 20.36 -8.17
CA GLU A 370 -13.81 20.78 -9.51
C GLU A 370 -12.58 21.69 -9.48
N ARG A 371 -11.51 21.26 -10.15
CA ARG A 371 -10.58 22.20 -10.79
C ARG A 371 -10.41 21.74 -12.23
N ASP A 372 -11.14 22.42 -13.11
CA ASP A 372 -10.91 22.43 -14.55
C ASP A 372 -9.45 22.78 -14.81
N GLY A 373 -8.68 21.77 -15.20
CA GLY A 373 -7.25 21.91 -15.45
C GLY A 373 -6.50 20.58 -15.43
N VAL A 374 -6.97 19.58 -16.18
CA VAL A 374 -6.18 18.34 -16.39
C VAL A 374 -4.97 18.70 -17.24
N ASN A 375 -3.79 18.75 -16.63
CA ASN A 375 -2.52 18.94 -17.31
C ASN A 375 -2.30 17.84 -18.37
N SER A 376 -1.72 18.20 -19.51
CA SER A 376 -1.47 17.29 -20.64
C SER A 376 -0.56 16.10 -20.32
N ALA A 377 0.18 16.13 -19.21
CA ALA A 377 1.03 15.03 -18.74
C ALA A 377 0.23 13.85 -18.15
N ASP A 378 -0.90 14.11 -17.48
CA ASP A 378 -1.71 13.08 -16.80
C ASP A 378 -2.41 12.12 -17.77
N LYS A 379 -2.70 12.57 -18.99
CA LYS A 379 -3.32 11.73 -20.04
C LYS A 379 -2.39 10.63 -20.55
N ASN A 380 -1.07 10.84 -20.51
CA ASN A 380 -0.09 9.85 -20.96
C ASN A 380 0.13 8.75 -19.89
N ASP A 381 0.19 9.11 -18.61
CA ASP A 381 0.42 8.13 -17.53
C ASP A 381 -0.81 7.20 -17.33
N THR A 382 -2.05 7.71 -17.55
CA THR A 382 -3.26 6.87 -17.53
C THR A 382 -3.35 5.93 -18.73
N THR A 383 -2.94 6.36 -19.92
CA THR A 383 -2.94 5.48 -21.10
C THR A 383 -1.89 4.38 -20.98
N ASP A 384 -0.74 4.64 -20.36
CA ASP A 384 0.28 3.60 -20.13
C ASP A 384 -0.09 2.64 -18.99
N ALA A 385 -0.70 3.11 -17.91
CA ALA A 385 -1.31 2.26 -16.89
C ALA A 385 -2.33 1.27 -17.49
N ALA A 386 -3.25 1.79 -18.33
CA ALA A 386 -4.25 0.98 -19.00
C ALA A 386 -3.63 -0.04 -19.97
N LYS A 387 -2.64 0.35 -20.78
CA LYS A 387 -1.91 -0.58 -21.66
C LYS A 387 -1.22 -1.69 -20.87
N ARG A 388 -0.66 -1.41 -19.69
CA ARG A 388 0.01 -2.44 -18.87
C ARG A 388 -0.97 -3.44 -18.26
N LEU A 389 -2.14 -2.96 -17.83
CA LEU A 389 -3.21 -3.84 -17.36
C LEU A 389 -3.83 -4.66 -18.51
N GLN A 390 -3.89 -4.11 -19.72
CA GLN A 390 -4.34 -4.84 -20.91
C GLN A 390 -3.35 -5.93 -21.35
N ASN A 391 -2.05 -5.75 -21.07
CA ASN A 391 -0.99 -6.66 -21.48
C ASN A 391 -0.47 -7.54 -20.33
N MET A 392 -1.32 -7.92 -19.38
CA MET A 392 -0.93 -8.83 -18.30
C MET A 392 -0.62 -10.24 -18.83
N LYS A 393 0.50 -10.82 -18.37
CA LYS A 393 0.93 -12.20 -18.65
C LYS A 393 0.77 -13.07 -17.42
N ASP A 394 0.81 -14.39 -17.64
CA ASP A 394 0.83 -15.39 -16.57
C ASP A 394 -0.33 -15.23 -15.57
N CYS A 395 -1.51 -14.83 -16.08
CA CYS A 395 -2.70 -14.54 -15.28
C CYS A 395 -3.35 -15.80 -14.72
N SER A 396 -3.95 -15.71 -13.53
CA SER A 396 -4.78 -16.75 -12.94
C SER A 396 -5.85 -16.18 -12.03
N PHE A 397 -6.90 -16.97 -11.83
CA PHE A 397 -7.95 -16.72 -10.86
C PHE A 397 -8.04 -17.91 -9.91
N THR A 398 -8.01 -17.64 -8.61
CA THR A 398 -8.12 -18.65 -7.56
C THR A 398 -9.25 -18.26 -6.62
N VAL A 399 -10.22 -19.14 -6.41
CA VAL A 399 -11.27 -18.92 -5.42
C VAL A 399 -10.66 -19.13 -4.04
N LEU A 400 -10.90 -18.20 -3.12
CA LEU A 400 -10.38 -18.25 -1.76
C LEU A 400 -11.49 -17.80 -0.79
N GLY A 401 -12.10 -18.76 -0.09
CA GLY A 401 -13.30 -18.52 0.69
C GLY A 401 -14.43 -17.96 -0.18
N SER A 402 -15.01 -16.83 0.22
CA SER A 402 -16.04 -16.14 -0.57
C SER A 402 -15.48 -15.26 -1.70
N ASP A 403 -14.17 -15.02 -1.70
CA ASP A 403 -13.53 -14.08 -2.62
C ASP A 403 -12.89 -14.79 -3.82
N CYS A 404 -12.53 -14.03 -4.84
CA CYS A 404 -11.74 -14.50 -5.98
C CYS A 404 -10.44 -13.69 -6.07
N ILE A 405 -9.30 -14.38 -6.04
CA ILE A 405 -7.97 -13.77 -6.17
C ILE A 405 -7.55 -13.78 -7.63
N PHE A 406 -7.35 -12.61 -8.20
CA PHE A 406 -6.66 -12.43 -9.46
C PHE A 406 -5.16 -12.26 -9.21
N LEU A 407 -4.34 -13.05 -9.89
CA LEU A 407 -2.89 -12.91 -9.90
C LEU A 407 -2.43 -12.73 -11.34
N GLY A 408 -1.56 -11.76 -11.60
CA GLY A 408 -0.97 -11.59 -12.92
C GLY A 408 0.32 -10.78 -12.91
N ARG A 409 1.05 -10.88 -14.02
CA ARG A 409 2.34 -10.22 -14.20
C ARG A 409 2.23 -9.12 -15.27
N PRO A 410 2.42 -7.84 -14.91
CA PRO A 410 2.46 -6.75 -15.88
C PRO A 410 3.60 -6.94 -16.87
N THR A 411 3.34 -6.68 -18.15
CA THR A 411 4.43 -6.54 -19.12
C THR A 411 5.16 -5.21 -18.92
N ARG A 412 6.46 -5.24 -19.20
CA ARG A 412 7.27 -4.03 -19.33
C ARG A 412 7.05 -3.41 -20.69
#